data_AF-A0A353FIU3-F1
#
_entry.id   AF-A0A353FIU3-F1
#
_cell.length_a   1.000
_cell.length_b   1.000
_cell.length_c   1.000
_cell.angle_alpha   90.00
_cell.angle_beta   90.00
_cell.angle_gamma   90.00
#
_symmetry.space_group_name_H-M   'P 1'
#
loop_
_entity.id
_entity.type
_entity.pdbx_description
1 polymer ?
#
loop_
_entity_poly.entity_id
_entity_poly.type
_entity_poly.pdbx_seq_one_letter_code
_entity_poly.pdbx_strand_id
1 'polypeptide(L)'
;MQKFISVCALILGASPLIGQSNATSQLMTYGDVIGDSFRVEVAGITPNVTTFVVPSFNATGSNYLIGLSGDPNDHLAVDLGLAQNGTYFTTQSSAVGTASLTLGVPNNPALVDARVHIQAFTRPAGSGVDMFDDFSNLRTVTVNLHGRWQEADAISMPSALMASCPLSFGPEGDPLVIFSCGGGPVLLTDTSNPYPSIDRCWTYDIRSEQHTMLGGVMNDSRAFHTATRLHDGRVLVTGGIQGPRGSGNSHYTEVLNTAEIYDPATDTWTAVASMQKHRAGGTASLLPDGRVLVAGGTSGNGQNQLSDVTDILGTATRLTEIFDPVAGTWSSGPDLQEPKAGAVATALQDGRIMIAGGITHTYIFGIPIPAFSNTACFYNPSAGAFDPKKTMVTKRALFAMTLLHDGRVLLAGGGGGDILNIGPIRQCEVFDPNSNSFNSVDPLSTSSCFAGCVTLKDGRALVVGGATGNIDDPIPIADCWIFEPSNNTMTSVAPLNVEHAGGAVFLMEDGTVYVGGGESGAGISVDTSESWSP
;
A
#
# COMPACT_ATOMS: atom_id res chain seq x y z
N MET A 1 -14.42 28.64 48.52
CA MET A 1 -15.42 27.73 47.94
C MET A 1 -16.01 28.42 46.71
N GLN A 2 -15.71 27.83 45.55
CA GLN A 2 -16.14 28.10 44.16
C GLN A 2 -17.15 29.23 43.87
N LYS A 3 -16.85 30.02 42.83
CA LYS A 3 -17.80 30.33 41.74
C LYS A 3 -17.10 30.95 40.52
N PHE A 4 -17.11 30.18 39.44
CA PHE A 4 -17.21 30.51 38.01
C PHE A 4 -16.86 31.94 37.55
N ILE A 5 -15.85 32.06 36.67
CA ILE A 5 -15.64 33.21 35.80
C ILE A 5 -16.19 32.84 34.41
N SER A 6 -17.29 33.48 34.02
CA SER A 6 -17.80 33.51 32.65
C SER A 6 -16.82 34.29 31.77
N VAL A 7 -16.41 33.71 30.63
CA VAL A 7 -15.66 34.42 29.60
C VAL A 7 -16.63 35.29 28.78
N CYS A 8 -16.38 36.60 28.78
CA CYS A 8 -17.17 37.62 28.10
C CYS A 8 -16.96 37.60 26.59
N ALA A 9 -18.03 37.85 25.84
CA ALA A 9 -17.97 38.32 24.47
C ALA A 9 -17.41 39.76 24.43
N LEU A 10 -16.39 40.00 23.62
CA LEU A 10 -15.89 41.34 23.30
C LEU A 10 -15.69 41.45 21.79
N ILE A 11 -16.52 42.29 21.15
CA ILE A 11 -16.30 42.81 19.80
C ILE A 11 -15.37 44.02 19.95
N LEU A 12 -14.30 44.13 19.14
CA LEU A 12 -13.69 45.40 18.70
C LEU A 12 -12.49 45.16 17.75
N GLY A 13 -12.48 45.89 16.61
CA GLY A 13 -11.26 46.46 16.02
C GLY A 13 -10.65 45.74 14.81
N ALA A 14 -10.96 46.23 13.61
CA ALA A 14 -10.26 45.91 12.38
C ALA A 14 -8.80 46.39 12.43
N SER A 15 -7.85 45.46 12.40
CA SER A 15 -6.46 45.67 11.98
C SER A 15 -5.95 44.32 11.47
N PRO A 16 -5.26 44.26 10.32
CA PRO A 16 -4.60 43.03 9.89
C PRO A 16 -3.56 42.66 10.95
N LEU A 17 -3.63 41.44 11.47
CA LEU A 17 -2.61 40.92 12.38
C LEU A 17 -1.31 40.75 11.60
N ILE A 18 -0.38 41.68 11.81
CA ILE A 18 1.00 41.55 11.38
C ILE A 18 1.64 40.52 12.31
N GLY A 19 1.82 39.30 11.82
CA GLY A 19 2.67 38.31 12.49
C GLY A 19 2.05 36.97 12.86
N GLN A 20 1.03 36.45 12.15
CA GLN A 20 0.74 35.02 12.21
C GLN A 20 1.94 34.25 11.65
N SER A 21 2.84 33.83 12.52
CA SER A 21 4.01 33.08 12.10
C SER A 21 3.60 31.63 11.87
N ASN A 22 3.83 31.16 10.65
CA ASN A 22 3.92 29.75 10.24
C ASN A 22 2.62 28.93 10.18
N ALA A 23 1.88 29.06 9.08
CA ALA A 23 0.92 28.08 8.55
C ALA A 23 1.55 26.72 8.13
N THR A 24 2.65 26.30 8.77
CA THR A 24 3.43 25.11 8.40
C THR A 24 3.23 23.93 9.34
N SER A 25 2.35 24.04 10.34
CA SER A 25 2.24 22.98 11.34
C SER A 25 1.40 21.79 10.87
N GLN A 26 1.98 20.59 10.99
CA GLN A 26 1.35 19.33 10.57
C GLN A 26 0.87 18.56 11.78
N LEU A 27 -0.41 18.17 11.75
CA LEU A 27 -1.06 17.33 12.72
C LEU A 27 -1.20 15.90 12.20
N MET A 28 -0.68 14.96 12.98
CA MET A 28 -0.76 13.53 12.74
C MET A 28 -1.47 12.85 13.91
N THR A 29 -2.27 11.84 13.59
CA THR A 29 -3.00 11.04 14.56
C THR A 29 -2.78 9.57 14.25
N TYR A 30 -2.47 8.80 15.28
CA TYR A 30 -2.19 7.38 15.19
C TYR A 30 -3.13 6.62 16.12
N GLY A 31 -3.78 5.59 15.60
CA GLY A 31 -4.82 4.85 16.32
C GLY A 31 -6.18 5.52 16.23
N ASP A 32 -7.19 4.70 15.96
CA ASP A 32 -8.58 5.10 15.79
C ASP A 32 -9.54 4.20 16.60
N VAL A 33 -8.99 3.29 17.42
CA VAL A 33 -9.79 2.22 18.03
C VAL A 33 -10.42 2.63 19.36
N ILE A 34 -11.72 2.31 19.54
CA ILE A 34 -12.39 2.55 20.83
C ILE A 34 -11.72 1.80 21.98
N GLY A 35 -11.65 2.45 23.14
CA GLY A 35 -11.09 1.87 24.35
C GLY A 35 -9.56 1.83 24.38
N ASP A 36 -8.90 2.12 23.25
CA ASP A 36 -7.45 2.26 23.18
C ASP A 36 -7.02 3.73 23.24
N SER A 37 -5.73 3.99 23.08
CA SER A 37 -5.19 5.34 23.02
C SER A 37 -4.84 5.75 21.60
N PHE A 38 -5.21 6.97 21.20
CA PHE A 38 -4.71 7.60 20.00
C PHE A 38 -3.62 8.62 20.33
N ARG A 39 -2.53 8.62 19.56
CA ARG A 39 -1.42 9.57 19.70
C ARG A 39 -1.62 10.70 18.72
N VAL A 40 -1.53 11.94 19.22
CA VAL A 40 -1.56 13.17 18.46
C VAL A 40 -0.16 13.75 18.44
N GLU A 41 0.39 14.00 17.26
CA GLU A 41 1.67 14.66 17.07
C GLU A 41 1.50 15.91 16.22
N VAL A 42 2.04 17.03 16.71
CA VAL A 42 2.03 18.32 16.05
C VAL A 42 3.49 18.74 15.86
N ALA A 43 3.87 19.11 14.65
CA ALA A 43 5.20 19.62 14.34
C ALA A 43 5.13 21.00 13.69
N GLY A 44 6.23 21.76 13.70
CA GLY A 44 6.32 23.05 13.02
C GLY A 44 5.60 24.19 13.76
N ILE A 45 5.42 24.05 15.07
CA ILE A 45 4.82 25.05 15.95
C ILE A 45 5.89 25.76 16.78
N THR A 46 5.54 26.89 17.40
CA THR A 46 6.41 27.67 18.27
C THR A 46 7.06 26.76 19.33
N PRO A 47 8.39 26.80 19.50
CA PRO A 47 9.09 26.00 20.50
C PRO A 47 8.81 26.43 21.95
N ASN A 48 8.83 25.47 22.88
CA ASN A 48 8.75 25.67 24.33
C ASN A 48 7.48 26.40 24.85
N VAL A 49 6.39 26.43 24.09
CA VAL A 49 5.13 27.05 24.49
C VAL A 49 4.04 26.00 24.74
N THR A 50 2.97 26.42 25.43
CA THR A 50 1.82 25.54 25.64
C THR A 50 1.11 25.31 24.32
N THR A 51 0.95 24.04 23.96
CA THR A 51 0.20 23.55 22.82
C THR A 51 -1.12 22.97 23.30
N PHE A 52 -2.21 23.39 22.67
CA PHE A 52 -3.56 22.92 22.94
C PHE A 52 -3.97 21.96 21.82
N VAL A 53 -4.65 20.88 22.18
CA VAL A 53 -5.24 19.91 21.24
C VAL A 53 -6.72 19.81 21.55
N VAL A 54 -7.55 19.99 20.52
CA VAL A 54 -9.01 20.03 20.63
C VAL A 54 -9.63 18.97 19.73
N PRO A 55 -10.13 17.84 20.28
CA PRO A 55 -10.92 16.86 19.54
C PRO A 55 -12.43 17.19 19.56
N SER A 56 -13.14 16.80 18.51
CA SER A 56 -14.57 17.06 18.28
C SER A 56 -15.27 15.86 17.64
N PHE A 57 -16.46 15.48 18.14
CA PHE A 57 -17.16 14.22 17.78
C PHE A 57 -18.52 14.41 17.07
N ASN A 58 -18.85 15.60 16.56
CA ASN A 58 -20.20 15.89 16.01
C ASN A 58 -20.20 16.19 14.51
N ALA A 59 -21.22 15.68 13.82
CA ALA A 59 -21.51 15.91 12.39
C ALA A 59 -22.60 16.99 12.12
N THR A 60 -23.10 17.68 13.15
CA THR A 60 -24.13 18.71 12.98
C THR A 60 -23.47 20.06 12.75
N GLY A 61 -23.74 20.70 11.60
CA GLY A 61 -23.13 21.97 11.14
C GLY A 61 -23.42 23.21 11.99
N SER A 62 -23.08 23.20 13.27
CA SER A 62 -23.10 24.34 14.17
C SER A 62 -22.14 24.08 15.31
N ASN A 63 -20.94 24.68 15.26
CA ASN A 63 -20.27 25.44 16.34
C ASN A 63 -18.81 25.73 15.94
N TYR A 64 -18.43 27.00 15.99
CA TYR A 64 -17.20 27.55 15.43
C TYR A 64 -16.13 27.76 16.51
N LEU A 65 -14.88 27.43 16.21
CA LEU A 65 -13.72 28.13 16.76
C LEU A 65 -13.41 29.23 15.74
N ILE A 66 -13.97 30.43 15.96
CA ILE A 66 -13.67 31.58 15.10
C ILE A 66 -12.20 31.89 15.28
N GLY A 67 -11.39 31.49 14.29
CA GLY A 67 -10.10 32.10 14.08
C GLY A 67 -10.29 33.61 13.96
N LEU A 68 -9.56 34.37 14.76
CA LEU A 68 -9.42 35.81 14.58
C LEU A 68 -8.59 36.14 13.31
N SER A 69 -8.64 35.32 12.25
CA SER A 69 -7.93 35.60 10.99
C SER A 69 -8.62 36.70 10.18
N GLY A 70 -9.88 37.01 10.48
CA GLY A 70 -10.61 38.08 9.79
C GLY A 70 -10.88 37.79 8.31
N ASP A 71 -10.55 36.60 7.81
CA ASP A 71 -10.92 36.14 6.47
C ASP A 71 -12.27 35.40 6.54
N PRO A 72 -13.34 35.93 5.92
CA PRO A 72 -14.63 35.24 5.85
C PRO A 72 -14.61 33.96 4.99
N ASN A 73 -13.49 33.62 4.33
CA ASN A 73 -13.31 32.36 3.59
C ASN A 73 -12.49 31.30 4.37
N ASP A 74 -11.96 31.63 5.54
CA ASP A 74 -11.34 30.65 6.45
C ASP A 74 -12.44 29.89 7.22
N HIS A 75 -12.93 28.81 6.61
CA HIS A 75 -13.87 27.91 7.28
C HIS A 75 -13.10 26.79 8.00
N LEU A 76 -12.74 27.01 9.26
CA LEU A 76 -12.16 25.98 10.14
C LEU A 76 -13.25 25.36 11.03
N ALA A 77 -13.54 24.09 10.80
CA ALA A 77 -14.54 23.31 11.54
C ALA A 77 -13.88 22.61 12.75
N VAL A 78 -14.08 23.17 13.95
CA VAL A 78 -13.87 22.44 15.21
C VAL A 78 -15.15 22.62 16.02
N ASP A 79 -16.03 21.61 16.00
CA ASP A 79 -17.26 21.62 16.79
C ASP A 79 -16.91 21.37 18.27
N LEU A 80 -17.44 22.19 19.18
CA LEU A 80 -17.29 22.02 20.62
C LEU A 80 -18.32 21.02 21.16
N GLY A 81 -18.40 19.83 20.56
CA GLY A 81 -19.34 18.76 20.90
C GLY A 81 -19.05 18.00 22.20
N LEU A 82 -17.85 18.16 22.79
CA LEU A 82 -17.55 17.70 24.15
C LEU A 82 -17.80 18.79 25.21
N ALA A 83 -18.44 19.91 24.83
CA ALA A 83 -18.48 21.09 25.65
C ALA A 83 -19.90 21.63 25.92
N GLN A 84 -20.61 21.01 26.85
CA GLN A 84 -21.07 21.85 27.97
C GLN A 84 -19.88 22.23 28.89
N ASN A 85 -18.71 21.58 28.78
CA ASN A 85 -17.51 21.76 29.62
C ASN A 85 -16.13 21.96 28.94
N GLY A 86 -16.02 22.16 27.62
CA GLY A 86 -14.78 22.66 26.98
C GLY A 86 -13.51 21.82 27.23
N THR A 87 -13.54 20.52 26.94
CA THR A 87 -12.37 19.65 27.15
C THR A 87 -11.35 19.84 26.02
N TYR A 88 -10.33 20.66 26.27
CA TYR A 88 -9.09 20.69 25.51
C TYR A 88 -8.00 19.99 26.32
N PHE A 89 -7.00 19.46 25.63
CA PHE A 89 -5.82 18.90 26.26
C PHE A 89 -4.61 19.78 26.00
N THR A 90 -3.66 19.77 26.93
CA THR A 90 -2.47 20.62 26.81
C THR A 90 -1.21 19.80 26.95
N THR A 91 -0.21 20.13 26.14
CA THR A 91 1.16 19.65 26.28
C THR A 91 2.12 20.83 26.04
N GLN A 92 3.40 20.66 26.31
CA GLN A 92 4.41 21.68 26.01
C GLN A 92 5.15 21.29 24.73
N SER A 93 5.29 22.21 23.78
CA SER A 93 6.12 21.97 22.61
C SER A 93 7.59 21.90 23.01
N SER A 94 8.34 21.04 22.32
CA SER A 94 9.76 20.83 22.52
C SER A 94 10.59 22.03 22.05
N ALA A 95 11.89 21.98 22.29
CA ALA A 95 12.83 23.00 21.79
C ALA A 95 12.94 23.07 20.26
N VAL A 96 12.45 22.05 19.55
CA VAL A 96 12.42 21.99 18.08
C VAL A 96 11.01 22.21 17.51
N GLY A 97 10.05 22.63 18.33
CA GLY A 97 8.70 22.96 17.86
C GLY A 97 7.82 21.75 17.58
N THR A 98 7.96 20.69 18.39
CA THR A 98 7.13 19.48 18.30
C THR A 98 6.39 19.22 19.60
N ALA A 99 5.13 18.80 19.52
CA ALA A 99 4.29 18.46 20.65
C ALA A 99 3.63 17.11 20.40
N SER A 100 3.72 16.18 21.37
CA SER A 100 3.04 14.89 21.31
C SER A 100 2.16 14.73 22.53
N LEU A 101 1.00 14.12 22.32
CA LEU A 101 0.03 13.81 23.37
C LEU A 101 -0.67 12.49 23.06
N THR A 102 -0.90 11.70 24.10
CA THR A 102 -1.70 10.47 24.00
C THR A 102 -3.05 10.71 24.65
N LEU A 103 -4.11 10.42 23.90
CA LEU A 103 -5.50 10.62 24.29
C LEU A 103 -6.21 9.27 24.30
N GLY A 104 -6.95 8.95 25.36
CA GLY A 104 -7.78 7.74 25.39
C GLY A 104 -9.05 7.94 24.55
N VAL A 105 -9.36 6.99 23.66
CA VAL A 105 -10.67 6.89 23.02
C VAL A 105 -11.62 6.23 24.01
N PRO A 106 -12.73 6.87 24.41
CA PRO A 106 -13.68 6.24 25.32
C PRO A 106 -14.15 4.90 24.78
N ASN A 107 -14.20 3.88 25.63
CA ASN A 107 -14.82 2.59 25.30
C ASN A 107 -16.35 2.73 25.28
N ASN A 108 -16.86 3.46 24.28
CA ASN A 108 -18.27 3.73 24.07
C ASN A 108 -18.65 3.24 22.66
N PRO A 109 -19.45 2.16 22.54
CA PRO A 109 -19.87 1.62 21.26
C PRO A 109 -20.59 2.61 20.34
N ALA A 110 -21.16 3.69 20.87
CA ALA A 110 -21.79 4.74 20.06
C ALA A 110 -20.79 5.59 19.26
N LEU A 111 -19.48 5.46 19.54
CA LEU A 111 -18.42 6.16 18.81
C LEU A 111 -17.89 5.37 17.61
N VAL A 112 -18.31 4.12 17.41
CA VAL A 112 -17.90 3.34 16.25
C VAL A 112 -18.41 4.03 14.98
N ASP A 113 -17.52 4.20 14.00
CA ASP A 113 -17.71 4.96 12.75
C ASP A 113 -17.97 6.47 12.94
N ALA A 114 -17.82 6.99 14.16
CA ALA A 114 -17.90 8.42 14.41
C ALA A 114 -16.63 9.12 13.92
N ARG A 115 -16.81 10.23 13.20
CA ARG A 115 -15.69 11.07 12.76
C ARG A 115 -15.27 12.01 13.88
N VAL A 116 -13.98 12.00 14.18
CA VAL A 116 -13.35 12.86 15.19
C VAL A 116 -12.48 13.88 14.48
N HIS A 117 -12.84 15.15 14.61
CA HIS A 117 -12.03 16.25 14.07
C HIS A 117 -11.09 16.77 15.15
N ILE A 118 -9.81 16.91 14.82
CA ILE A 118 -8.76 17.28 15.77
C ILE A 118 -7.97 18.45 15.17
N GLN A 119 -7.76 19.48 15.96
CA GLN A 119 -6.89 20.60 15.62
C GLN A 119 -6.01 20.97 16.82
N ALA A 120 -4.79 21.39 16.55
CA ALA A 120 -3.87 21.92 17.55
C ALA A 120 -3.55 23.39 17.30
N PHE A 121 -3.28 24.12 18.38
CA PHE A 121 -2.77 25.49 18.32
C PHE A 121 -1.88 25.83 19.51
N THR A 122 -1.01 26.83 19.35
CA THR A 122 -0.11 27.29 20.42
C THR A 122 -0.57 28.60 21.06
N ARG A 123 -0.11 28.83 22.29
CA ARG A 123 -0.22 30.13 22.96
C ARG A 123 1.15 30.58 23.46
N PRO A 124 1.71 31.68 22.96
CA PRO A 124 2.95 32.23 23.47
C PRO A 124 2.78 32.77 24.90
N ALA A 125 3.82 32.63 25.72
CA ALA A 125 3.83 33.15 27.07
C ALA A 125 3.98 34.69 27.05
N GLY A 126 2.87 35.41 26.98
CA GLY A 126 2.85 36.88 27.01
C GLY A 126 1.44 37.46 27.17
N SER A 127 1.33 38.62 27.82
CA SER A 127 0.07 39.36 28.02
C SER A 127 -0.31 40.24 26.82
N GLY A 128 -0.09 39.76 25.60
CA GLY A 128 -0.36 40.47 24.34
C GLY A 128 -1.81 40.35 23.86
N VAL A 129 -2.16 41.09 22.80
CA VAL A 129 -3.47 41.04 22.11
C VAL A 129 -3.69 39.77 21.30
N ASP A 130 -2.63 39.02 21.01
CA ASP A 130 -2.68 37.78 20.23
C ASP A 130 -2.86 36.59 21.19
N MET A 131 -4.07 36.03 21.21
CA MET A 131 -4.46 34.96 22.14
C MET A 131 -3.89 33.59 21.76
N PHE A 132 -3.59 33.37 20.47
CA PHE A 132 -3.09 32.15 19.84
C PHE A 132 -2.11 32.52 18.71
N ASP A 133 -1.18 31.62 18.37
CA ASP A 133 -0.15 31.85 17.34
C ASP A 133 -0.23 30.83 16.21
N ASP A 134 0.38 29.66 16.36
CA ASP A 134 0.38 28.62 15.33
C ASP A 134 -0.93 27.82 15.36
N PHE A 135 -1.44 27.46 14.18
CA PHE A 135 -2.57 26.53 14.00
C PHE A 135 -2.15 25.37 13.08
N SER A 136 -2.55 24.15 13.46
CA SER A 136 -2.37 22.97 12.62
C SER A 136 -3.44 22.86 11.55
N ASN A 137 -3.17 22.05 10.53
CA ASN A 137 -4.24 21.51 9.68
C ASN A 137 -5.27 20.77 10.53
N LEU A 138 -6.52 20.74 10.04
CA LEU A 138 -7.58 19.91 10.63
C LEU A 138 -7.30 18.45 10.27
N ARG A 139 -7.36 17.56 11.25
CA ARG A 139 -7.28 16.12 11.05
C ARG A 139 -8.62 15.47 11.36
N THR A 140 -9.08 14.56 10.50
CA THR A 140 -10.27 13.74 10.76
C THR A 140 -9.86 12.30 10.95
N VAL A 141 -10.30 11.67 12.02
CA VAL A 141 -10.08 10.26 12.32
C VAL A 141 -11.45 9.59 12.41
N THR A 142 -11.67 8.53 11.66
CA THR A 142 -12.88 7.74 11.79
C THR A 142 -12.68 6.65 12.83
N VAL A 143 -13.42 6.70 13.94
CA VAL A 143 -13.21 5.78 15.07
C VAL A 143 -13.65 4.36 14.71
N ASN A 144 -12.81 3.36 15.00
CA ASN A 144 -13.00 1.97 14.63
C ASN A 144 -12.98 1.00 15.84
N LEU A 145 -13.10 -0.30 15.58
CA LEU A 145 -13.00 -1.40 16.54
C LEU A 145 -11.78 -2.26 16.23
N HIS A 146 -11.14 -2.83 17.26
CA HIS A 146 -10.11 -3.85 17.07
C HIS A 146 -10.65 -5.02 16.26
N GLY A 147 -9.88 -5.43 15.26
CA GLY A 147 -10.18 -6.58 14.42
C GLY A 147 -11.31 -6.34 13.41
N ARG A 148 -11.78 -5.09 13.20
CA ARG A 148 -12.87 -4.76 12.27
C ARG A 148 -12.37 -4.04 11.01
N TRP A 149 -12.89 -4.48 9.87
CA TRP A 149 -12.78 -3.77 8.59
C TRP A 149 -13.76 -2.59 8.52
N GLN A 150 -13.26 -1.45 8.09
CA GLN A 150 -14.00 -0.21 7.87
C GLN A 150 -13.77 0.26 6.43
N GLU A 151 -14.81 0.82 5.82
CA GLU A 151 -14.70 1.41 4.48
C GLU A 151 -13.85 2.70 4.54
N ALA A 152 -12.86 2.80 3.65
CA ALA A 152 -12.11 4.02 3.40
C ALA A 152 -12.62 4.63 2.08
N ASP A 153 -13.04 5.90 2.12
CA ASP A 153 -13.86 6.64 1.14
C ASP A 153 -13.96 6.09 -0.30
N ALA A 154 -15.18 6.15 -0.86
CA ALA A 154 -15.48 5.69 -2.21
C ALA A 154 -15.01 6.68 -3.29
N ILE A 155 -13.82 6.45 -3.86
CA ILE A 155 -13.46 6.93 -5.20
C ILE A 155 -13.16 5.72 -6.05
N SER A 156 -13.72 5.70 -7.26
CA SER A 156 -13.52 4.61 -8.18
C SER A 156 -12.02 4.37 -8.45
N MET A 157 -11.49 3.31 -7.86
CA MET A 157 -10.17 2.74 -8.15
C MET A 157 -10.31 1.37 -8.84
N PRO A 158 -10.97 1.28 -10.01
CA PRO A 158 -11.48 0.01 -10.52
C PRO A 158 -10.35 -0.82 -11.17
N SER A 159 -9.50 -1.49 -10.39
CA SER A 159 -8.40 -2.27 -10.96
C SER A 159 -7.80 -3.35 -10.06
N ALA A 160 -7.78 -4.58 -10.57
CA ALA A 160 -7.26 -5.75 -9.86
C ALA A 160 -5.73 -5.90 -9.91
N LEU A 161 -5.12 -5.35 -10.94
CA LEU A 161 -3.71 -5.59 -11.33
C LEU A 161 -2.91 -4.30 -11.46
N MET A 162 -3.27 -3.32 -10.63
CA MET A 162 -2.53 -2.08 -10.45
C MET A 162 -1.19 -2.34 -9.77
N ALA A 163 -0.19 -1.53 -10.08
CA ALA A 163 1.05 -1.51 -9.30
C ALA A 163 0.96 -0.40 -8.26
N SER A 164 1.49 -0.67 -7.07
CA SER A 164 1.48 0.29 -5.97
C SER A 164 2.79 0.31 -5.22
N CYS A 165 3.09 1.45 -4.60
CA CYS A 165 4.21 1.61 -3.69
C CYS A 165 3.95 2.77 -2.72
N PRO A 166 4.57 2.78 -1.52
CA PRO A 166 4.51 3.95 -0.65
C PRO A 166 5.18 5.13 -1.33
N LEU A 167 4.58 6.32 -1.27
CA LEU A 167 5.10 7.57 -1.81
C LEU A 167 5.77 8.42 -0.72
N SER A 168 5.22 8.40 0.49
CA SER A 168 5.76 9.06 1.67
C SER A 168 5.57 8.20 2.92
N PHE A 169 6.39 8.46 3.93
CA PHE A 169 6.48 7.67 5.16
C PHE A 169 6.35 8.60 6.37
N GLY A 170 5.81 8.07 7.46
CA GLY A 170 5.74 8.78 8.74
C GLY A 170 6.99 8.57 9.61
N PRO A 171 6.98 9.11 10.83
CA PRO A 171 8.11 9.03 11.76
C PRO A 171 8.49 7.61 12.20
N GLU A 172 7.55 6.67 12.23
CA GLU A 172 7.78 5.25 12.55
C GLU A 172 8.27 4.44 11.32
N GLY A 173 8.37 5.10 10.15
CA GLY A 173 8.93 4.53 8.93
C GLY A 173 7.92 3.77 8.06
N ASP A 174 6.63 3.84 8.37
CA ASP A 174 5.56 3.19 7.62
C ASP A 174 4.86 4.17 6.67
N PRO A 175 4.16 3.66 5.64
CA PRO A 175 3.47 4.46 4.65
C PRO A 175 2.45 5.46 5.25
N LEU A 176 2.57 6.73 4.84
CA LEU A 176 1.52 7.75 5.00
C LEU A 176 0.69 7.92 3.72
N VAL A 177 1.36 7.87 2.58
CA VAL A 177 0.73 8.02 1.27
C VAL A 177 1.10 6.83 0.42
N ILE A 178 0.11 6.14 -0.13
CA ILE A 178 0.29 5.07 -1.12
C ILE A 178 0.09 5.68 -2.50
N PHE A 179 0.99 5.38 -3.43
CA PHE A 179 0.82 5.64 -4.85
C PHE A 179 0.42 4.36 -5.56
N SER A 180 -0.45 4.49 -6.54
CA SER A 180 -1.10 3.41 -7.25
C SER A 180 -1.30 3.80 -8.72
N CYS A 181 -0.97 2.93 -9.67
CA CYS A 181 -1.11 3.23 -11.09
C CYS A 181 -1.51 2.03 -11.95
N GLY A 182 -2.15 2.36 -13.06
CA GLY A 182 -2.64 1.42 -14.05
C GLY A 182 -3.60 0.39 -13.45
N GLY A 183 -3.60 -0.78 -14.06
CA GLY A 183 -4.47 -1.89 -13.73
C GLY A 183 -5.40 -2.26 -14.88
N GLY A 184 -6.12 -3.36 -14.67
CA GLY A 184 -7.09 -3.92 -15.60
C GLY A 184 -8.27 -4.48 -14.82
N PRO A 185 -9.45 -4.57 -15.46
CA PRO A 185 -10.69 -4.85 -14.76
C PRO A 185 -10.84 -6.30 -14.33
N VAL A 186 -10.04 -7.21 -14.89
CA VAL A 186 -10.20 -8.65 -14.67
C VAL A 186 -8.85 -9.36 -14.53
N LEU A 187 -8.78 -10.25 -13.55
CA LEU A 187 -7.75 -11.26 -13.32
C LEU A 187 -7.90 -12.37 -14.36
N LEU A 188 -6.95 -12.48 -15.28
CA LEU A 188 -6.73 -13.67 -16.11
C LEU A 188 -7.99 -14.38 -16.70
N THR A 189 -9.02 -13.65 -17.17
CA THR A 189 -10.18 -14.30 -17.81
C THR A 189 -10.34 -14.00 -19.31
N ASP A 190 -10.89 -15.02 -19.99
CA ASP A 190 -11.39 -15.09 -21.36
C ASP A 190 -10.38 -14.87 -22.52
N THR A 191 -10.20 -15.92 -23.32
CA THR A 191 -9.38 -15.94 -24.55
C THR A 191 -10.01 -15.17 -25.72
N SER A 192 -11.24 -14.69 -25.56
CA SER A 192 -11.99 -13.99 -26.60
C SER A 192 -11.86 -12.47 -26.56
N ASN A 193 -11.32 -11.89 -25.48
CA ASN A 193 -11.13 -10.45 -25.32
C ASN A 193 -9.70 -10.09 -24.86
N PRO A 194 -9.03 -9.10 -25.49
CA PRO A 194 -7.77 -8.58 -25.00
C PRO A 194 -7.92 -7.93 -23.61
N TYR A 195 -6.88 -8.05 -22.78
CA TYR A 195 -6.85 -7.49 -21.43
C TYR A 195 -6.94 -5.95 -21.48
N PRO A 196 -8.01 -5.34 -20.93
CA PRO A 196 -8.08 -3.90 -20.82
C PRO A 196 -7.04 -3.41 -19.81
N SER A 197 -6.42 -2.29 -20.12
CA SER A 197 -5.42 -1.63 -19.28
C SER A 197 -5.73 -0.14 -19.20
N ILE A 198 -5.35 0.49 -18.10
CA ILE A 198 -5.52 1.93 -17.90
C ILE A 198 -4.18 2.63 -17.63
N ASP A 199 -4.15 3.94 -17.86
CA ASP A 199 -2.97 4.82 -17.76
C ASP A 199 -3.06 5.79 -16.57
N ARG A 200 -4.11 5.66 -15.77
CA ARG A 200 -4.41 6.52 -14.63
C ARG A 200 -3.58 6.16 -13.41
N CYS A 201 -3.41 7.15 -12.53
CA CYS A 201 -2.78 6.96 -11.24
C CYS A 201 -3.50 7.72 -10.13
N TRP A 202 -3.32 7.23 -8.92
CA TRP A 202 -4.00 7.70 -7.72
C TRP A 202 -3.06 7.70 -6.53
N THR A 203 -3.39 8.50 -5.53
CA THR A 203 -2.80 8.41 -4.21
C THR A 203 -3.88 8.19 -3.16
N TYR A 204 -3.58 7.35 -2.16
CA TYR A 204 -4.31 7.30 -0.91
C TYR A 204 -3.47 7.98 0.17
N ASP A 205 -4.00 9.02 0.81
CA ASP A 205 -3.37 9.67 1.97
C ASP A 205 -4.16 9.31 3.23
N ILE A 206 -3.51 8.56 4.12
CA ILE A 206 -4.14 8.16 5.39
C ILE A 206 -4.45 9.36 6.26
N ARG A 207 -3.82 10.52 6.03
CA ARG A 207 -4.06 11.73 6.81
C ARG A 207 -5.40 12.38 6.55
N SER A 208 -5.88 12.26 5.33
CA SER A 208 -7.20 12.75 4.95
C SER A 208 -8.21 11.62 4.80
N GLU A 209 -7.76 10.36 4.89
CA GLU A 209 -8.53 9.16 4.52
C GLU A 209 -9.10 9.28 3.10
N GLN A 210 -8.39 9.99 2.21
CA GLN A 210 -8.87 10.31 0.87
C GLN A 210 -8.03 9.63 -0.20
N HIS A 211 -8.72 9.19 -1.24
CA HIS A 211 -8.13 8.93 -2.54
C HIS A 211 -8.07 10.21 -3.36
N THR A 212 -7.06 10.35 -4.20
CA THR A 212 -6.95 11.45 -5.16
C THR A 212 -6.50 10.88 -6.48
N MET A 213 -7.33 11.04 -7.51
CA MET A 213 -6.91 10.76 -8.89
C MET A 213 -5.99 11.89 -9.35
N LEU A 214 -4.79 11.53 -9.80
CA LEU A 214 -3.78 12.47 -10.22
C LEU A 214 -4.03 12.96 -11.66
N GLY A 215 -3.52 14.14 -11.99
CA GLY A 215 -3.67 14.74 -13.32
C GLY A 215 -2.74 14.11 -14.36
N GLY A 216 -1.54 13.70 -13.93
CA GLY A 216 -0.58 12.98 -14.75
C GLY A 216 -1.10 11.62 -15.21
N VAL A 217 -0.86 11.30 -16.47
CA VAL A 217 -1.18 10.00 -17.07
C VAL A 217 0.08 9.35 -17.63
N MET A 218 0.18 8.03 -17.51
CA MET A 218 1.26 7.26 -18.12
C MET A 218 1.18 7.38 -19.65
N ASN A 219 2.33 7.30 -20.33
CA ASN A 219 2.37 7.27 -21.80
C ASN A 219 1.78 5.96 -22.33
N ASP A 220 2.03 4.85 -21.64
CA ASP A 220 1.39 3.56 -21.90
C ASP A 220 0.39 3.22 -20.79
N SER A 221 -0.79 2.74 -21.16
CA SER A 221 -1.69 2.06 -20.22
C SER A 221 -1.12 0.70 -19.86
N ARG A 222 -1.17 0.31 -18.57
CA ARG A 222 -0.46 -0.85 -18.06
C ARG A 222 -1.28 -1.67 -17.08
N ALA A 223 -1.24 -2.99 -17.20
CA ALA A 223 -1.56 -3.95 -16.12
C ALA A 223 -0.40 -4.95 -15.96
N PHE A 224 -0.33 -5.71 -14.86
CA PHE A 224 0.78 -6.65 -14.58
C PHE A 224 2.19 -6.03 -14.63
N HIS A 225 2.27 -4.71 -14.43
CA HIS A 225 3.53 -3.97 -14.36
C HIS A 225 3.99 -3.89 -12.91
N THR A 226 5.16 -3.30 -12.69
CA THR A 226 5.67 -3.02 -11.35
C THR A 226 5.84 -1.52 -11.16
N ALA A 227 5.68 -1.05 -9.92
CA ALA A 227 5.96 0.31 -9.48
C ALA A 227 6.99 0.25 -8.35
N THR A 228 8.08 1.00 -8.49
CA THR A 228 9.17 1.03 -7.50
C THR A 228 9.53 2.46 -7.18
N ARG A 229 9.31 2.88 -5.93
CA ARG A 229 9.78 4.17 -5.45
C ARG A 229 11.31 4.18 -5.39
N LEU A 230 11.92 5.15 -6.05
CA LEU A 230 13.36 5.41 -6.06
C LEU A 230 13.78 6.20 -4.80
N HIS A 231 15.08 6.25 -4.52
CA HIS A 231 15.60 6.98 -3.35
C HIS A 231 15.31 8.48 -3.38
N ASP A 232 15.19 9.06 -4.56
CA ASP A 232 14.84 10.49 -4.73
C ASP A 232 13.33 10.77 -4.62
N GLY A 233 12.52 9.75 -4.37
CA GLY A 233 11.07 9.86 -4.18
C GLY A 233 10.24 9.72 -5.46
N ARG A 234 10.87 9.69 -6.64
CA ARG A 234 10.18 9.39 -7.91
C ARG A 234 9.78 7.92 -7.97
N VAL A 235 8.85 7.57 -8.86
CA VAL A 235 8.38 6.18 -9.01
C VAL A 235 8.73 5.67 -10.40
N LEU A 236 9.52 4.60 -10.48
CA LEU A 236 9.78 3.88 -11.72
C LEU A 236 8.67 2.86 -11.96
N VAL A 237 8.06 2.93 -13.13
CA VAL A 237 7.11 1.93 -13.63
C VAL A 237 7.73 1.15 -14.79
N THR A 238 7.66 -0.18 -14.73
CA THR A 238 8.34 -1.04 -15.71
C THR A 238 7.44 -2.15 -16.25
N GLY A 239 7.47 -2.32 -17.59
CA GLY A 239 6.83 -3.43 -18.29
C GLY A 239 5.31 -3.47 -18.12
N GLY A 240 4.80 -4.69 -17.97
CA GLY A 240 3.37 -4.98 -17.95
C GLY A 240 2.81 -5.22 -19.35
N ILE A 241 1.51 -5.06 -19.45
CA ILE A 241 0.75 -5.26 -20.68
C ILE A 241 -0.08 -4.05 -21.04
N GLN A 242 -0.31 -3.86 -22.33
CA GLN A 242 -1.17 -2.86 -22.88
C GLN A 242 -2.21 -3.48 -23.81
N GLY A 243 -3.47 -3.24 -23.51
CA GLY A 243 -4.59 -3.70 -24.32
C GLY A 243 -5.88 -2.95 -24.00
N PRO A 244 -6.89 -3.05 -24.87
CA PRO A 244 -6.87 -3.67 -26.20
C PRO A 244 -6.01 -2.91 -27.24
N ARG A 245 -5.29 -3.64 -28.10
CA ARG A 245 -4.62 -3.13 -29.32
C ARG A 245 -5.29 -3.71 -30.58
N GLY A 246 -5.12 -3.06 -31.73
CA GLY A 246 -5.65 -3.51 -33.02
C GLY A 246 -7.08 -3.03 -33.31
N SER A 247 -7.73 -3.61 -34.32
CA SER A 247 -9.11 -3.26 -34.72
C SER A 247 -9.86 -4.47 -35.26
N GLY A 248 -11.17 -4.56 -35.02
CA GLY A 248 -12.00 -5.66 -35.53
C GLY A 248 -11.62 -7.01 -34.90
N ASN A 249 -11.51 -8.07 -35.70
CA ASN A 249 -11.15 -9.42 -35.19
C ASN A 249 -9.64 -9.61 -34.93
N SER A 250 -8.83 -8.54 -34.99
CA SER A 250 -7.38 -8.58 -34.74
C SER A 250 -7.00 -7.88 -33.44
N HIS A 251 -7.87 -7.98 -32.43
CA HIS A 251 -7.61 -7.45 -31.10
C HIS A 251 -6.54 -8.29 -30.37
N TYR A 252 -5.57 -7.64 -29.74
CA TYR A 252 -4.54 -8.32 -28.95
C TYR A 252 -4.12 -7.50 -27.74
N THR A 253 -3.43 -8.15 -26.82
CA THR A 253 -2.75 -7.52 -25.68
C THR A 253 -1.25 -7.53 -25.96
N GLU A 254 -0.61 -6.37 -25.91
CA GLU A 254 0.83 -6.20 -26.13
C GLU A 254 1.58 -6.33 -24.80
N VAL A 255 2.67 -7.11 -24.76
CA VAL A 255 3.60 -7.13 -23.64
C VAL A 255 4.61 -6.01 -23.84
N LEU A 256 4.78 -5.15 -22.84
CA LEU A 256 5.64 -3.98 -22.93
C LEU A 256 7.08 -4.29 -22.49
N ASN A 257 8.02 -3.61 -23.13
CA ASN A 257 9.39 -3.43 -22.63
C ASN A 257 9.67 -1.97 -22.25
N THR A 258 8.68 -1.09 -22.36
CA THR A 258 8.80 0.33 -22.00
C THR A 258 8.82 0.51 -20.49
N ALA A 259 9.43 1.60 -20.06
CA ALA A 259 9.48 2.03 -18.67
C ALA A 259 9.37 3.55 -18.60
N GLU A 260 8.82 4.04 -17.50
CA GLU A 260 8.51 5.45 -17.28
C GLU A 260 8.76 5.83 -15.83
N ILE A 261 9.09 7.09 -15.59
CA ILE A 261 9.27 7.64 -14.24
C ILE A 261 8.17 8.66 -13.99
N TYR A 262 7.42 8.47 -12.91
CA TYR A 262 6.52 9.47 -12.34
C TYR A 262 7.27 10.36 -11.36
N ASP A 263 7.16 11.67 -11.55
CA ASP A 263 7.65 12.68 -10.61
C ASP A 263 6.47 13.25 -9.79
N PRO A 264 6.36 12.91 -8.49
CA PRO A 264 5.27 13.39 -7.64
C PRO A 264 5.35 14.88 -7.33
N ALA A 265 6.49 15.54 -7.52
CA ALA A 265 6.62 16.97 -7.25
C ALA A 265 5.96 17.83 -8.33
N THR A 266 5.90 17.31 -9.56
CA THR A 266 5.34 18.01 -10.72
C THR A 266 4.09 17.35 -11.30
N ASP A 267 3.70 16.17 -10.80
CA ASP A 267 2.61 15.34 -11.34
C ASP A 267 2.81 15.06 -12.84
N THR A 268 4.02 14.62 -13.19
CA THR A 268 4.40 14.37 -14.61
C THR A 268 5.07 13.02 -14.80
N TRP A 269 4.83 12.43 -15.97
CA TRP A 269 5.45 11.19 -16.42
C TRP A 269 6.52 11.46 -17.48
N THR A 270 7.67 10.79 -17.34
CA THR A 270 8.77 10.84 -18.30
C THR A 270 9.13 9.44 -18.76
N ALA A 271 9.06 9.19 -20.07
CA ALA A 271 9.55 7.95 -20.65
C ALA A 271 11.08 7.85 -20.50
N VAL A 272 11.57 6.67 -20.12
CA VAL A 272 12.99 6.35 -20.07
C VAL A 272 13.35 5.30 -21.12
N ALA A 273 14.63 4.94 -21.22
CA ALA A 273 15.05 3.89 -22.14
C ALA A 273 14.24 2.60 -21.92
N SER A 274 13.91 1.89 -22.99
CA SER A 274 13.21 0.61 -22.91
C SER A 274 14.15 -0.50 -22.42
N MET A 275 13.58 -1.48 -21.74
CA MET A 275 14.22 -2.76 -21.44
C MET A 275 14.55 -3.51 -22.73
N GLN A 276 15.56 -4.36 -22.69
CA GLN A 276 15.94 -5.27 -23.77
C GLN A 276 14.94 -6.41 -23.95
N LYS A 277 14.11 -6.69 -22.92
CA LYS A 277 13.12 -7.76 -22.94
C LYS A 277 11.74 -7.24 -22.53
N HIS A 278 10.73 -7.71 -23.24
CA HIS A 278 9.32 -7.55 -22.87
C HIS A 278 9.04 -8.40 -21.64
N ARG A 279 8.32 -7.82 -20.67
CA ARG A 279 8.07 -8.45 -19.37
C ARG A 279 6.73 -8.01 -18.82
N ALA A 280 5.88 -8.97 -18.50
CA ALA A 280 4.71 -8.78 -17.65
C ALA A 280 4.71 -9.77 -16.48
N GLY A 281 4.18 -9.38 -15.33
CA GLY A 281 4.17 -10.23 -14.13
C GLY A 281 5.57 -10.61 -13.63
N GLY A 282 6.56 -9.74 -13.88
CA GLY A 282 7.90 -9.84 -13.30
C GLY A 282 7.97 -9.15 -11.93
N THR A 283 9.15 -9.17 -11.32
CA THR A 283 9.41 -8.43 -10.07
C THR A 283 10.37 -7.28 -10.32
N ALA A 284 10.23 -6.21 -9.55
CA ALA A 284 11.17 -5.10 -9.50
C ALA A 284 11.55 -4.83 -8.04
N SER A 285 12.83 -4.63 -7.77
CA SER A 285 13.33 -4.40 -6.41
C SER A 285 14.38 -3.29 -6.41
N LEU A 286 14.17 -2.28 -5.57
CA LEU A 286 15.15 -1.24 -5.32
C LEU A 286 16.37 -1.85 -4.60
N LEU A 287 17.55 -1.60 -5.14
CA LEU A 287 18.82 -2.03 -4.57
C LEU A 287 19.38 -0.96 -3.62
N PRO A 288 20.26 -1.33 -2.67
CA PRO A 288 20.85 -0.38 -1.71
C PRO A 288 21.64 0.79 -2.34
N ASP A 289 22.07 0.64 -3.59
CA ASP A 289 22.78 1.68 -4.34
C ASP A 289 21.86 2.58 -5.19
N GLY A 290 20.55 2.38 -5.08
CA GLY A 290 19.52 3.15 -5.80
C GLY A 290 19.15 2.62 -7.18
N ARG A 291 19.85 1.60 -7.69
CA ARG A 291 19.45 0.94 -8.94
C ARG A 291 18.24 0.03 -8.71
N VAL A 292 17.57 -0.38 -9.78
CA VAL A 292 16.41 -1.30 -9.70
C VAL A 292 16.70 -2.58 -10.44
N LEU A 293 16.64 -3.73 -9.74
CA LEU A 293 16.69 -5.06 -10.35
C LEU A 293 15.29 -5.46 -10.81
N VAL A 294 15.13 -5.67 -12.12
CA VAL A 294 13.93 -6.26 -12.70
C VAL A 294 14.22 -7.71 -13.10
N ALA A 295 13.38 -8.63 -12.66
CA ALA A 295 13.62 -10.06 -12.80
C ALA A 295 12.38 -10.83 -13.26
N GLY A 296 12.60 -11.77 -14.19
CA GLY A 296 11.56 -12.67 -14.67
C GLY A 296 10.48 -11.97 -15.49
N GLY A 297 9.25 -12.47 -15.35
CA GLY A 297 8.07 -12.11 -16.14
C GLY A 297 7.83 -13.04 -17.32
N THR A 298 6.79 -12.75 -18.09
CA THR A 298 6.47 -13.37 -19.37
C THR A 298 6.73 -12.38 -20.51
N SER A 299 7.26 -12.86 -21.64
CA SER A 299 7.42 -12.03 -22.86
C SER A 299 6.20 -12.10 -23.79
N GLY A 300 5.23 -12.98 -23.52
CA GLY A 300 4.20 -13.33 -24.47
C GLY A 300 4.74 -14.16 -25.63
N ASN A 301 3.90 -14.37 -26.65
CA ASN A 301 4.23 -15.19 -27.83
C ASN A 301 5.39 -14.60 -28.68
N GLY A 302 5.69 -15.20 -29.84
CA GLY A 302 6.76 -14.74 -30.73
C GLY A 302 6.64 -13.29 -31.25
N GLN A 303 5.48 -12.67 -31.02
CA GLN A 303 5.14 -11.30 -31.38
C GLN A 303 4.99 -10.40 -30.14
N ASN A 304 5.33 -10.90 -28.95
CA ASN A 304 5.14 -10.27 -27.64
C ASN A 304 3.68 -9.94 -27.34
N GLN A 305 2.77 -10.85 -27.69
CA GLN A 305 1.34 -10.69 -27.46
C GLN A 305 0.86 -11.70 -26.42
N LEU A 306 -0.12 -11.30 -25.60
CA LEU A 306 -0.94 -12.22 -24.80
C LEU A 306 -2.29 -12.39 -25.48
N SER A 307 -2.53 -13.60 -25.97
CA SER A 307 -3.76 -14.02 -26.64
C SER A 307 -4.57 -14.95 -25.73
N ASP A 308 -3.89 -15.67 -24.83
CA ASP A 308 -4.52 -16.48 -23.79
C ASP A 308 -3.66 -16.54 -22.52
N VAL A 309 -4.21 -17.11 -21.45
CA VAL A 309 -3.49 -17.35 -20.19
C VAL A 309 -2.31 -18.32 -20.36
N THR A 310 -2.35 -19.20 -21.38
CA THR A 310 -1.25 -20.13 -21.67
C THR A 310 -0.01 -19.42 -22.19
N ASP A 311 -0.12 -18.23 -22.78
CA ASP A 311 1.03 -17.39 -23.13
C ASP A 311 1.81 -16.95 -21.89
N ILE A 312 1.12 -16.64 -20.79
CA ILE A 312 1.73 -16.36 -19.48
C ILE A 312 2.40 -17.63 -18.95
N LEU A 313 1.71 -18.77 -19.10
CA LEU A 313 2.19 -20.07 -18.65
C LEU A 313 3.33 -20.64 -19.49
N GLY A 314 3.54 -20.18 -20.73
CA GLY A 314 4.40 -20.75 -21.76
C GLY A 314 5.71 -19.99 -22.01
N THR A 315 5.79 -18.72 -21.60
CA THR A 315 6.86 -17.81 -22.05
C THR A 315 7.55 -17.04 -20.92
N ALA A 316 7.52 -17.62 -19.71
CA ALA A 316 8.30 -17.16 -18.57
C ALA A 316 9.79 -17.02 -18.95
N THR A 317 10.44 -15.96 -18.48
CA THR A 317 11.86 -15.71 -18.70
C THR A 317 12.67 -15.83 -17.40
N ARG A 318 13.94 -16.19 -17.54
CA ARG A 318 14.92 -16.17 -16.43
C ARG A 318 15.77 -14.91 -16.40
N LEU A 319 15.67 -14.08 -17.45
CA LEU A 319 16.57 -12.95 -17.63
C LEU A 319 16.29 -11.89 -16.57
N THR A 320 17.32 -11.13 -16.21
CA THR A 320 17.20 -9.94 -15.35
C THR A 320 17.84 -8.74 -16.02
N GLU A 321 17.38 -7.56 -15.65
CA GLU A 321 17.93 -6.28 -16.08
C GLU A 321 18.04 -5.34 -14.89
N ILE A 322 19.02 -4.46 -14.92
CA ILE A 322 19.27 -3.47 -13.88
C ILE A 322 19.11 -2.08 -14.50
N PHE A 323 18.18 -1.31 -13.94
CA PHE A 323 17.98 0.10 -14.28
C PHE A 323 18.85 1.00 -13.42
N ASP A 324 19.58 1.90 -14.07
CA ASP A 324 20.28 3.00 -13.41
C ASP A 324 19.45 4.29 -13.56
N PRO A 325 18.83 4.80 -12.47
CA PRO A 325 17.99 6.00 -12.54
C PRO A 325 18.76 7.31 -12.72
N VAL A 326 20.07 7.31 -12.50
CA VAL A 326 20.93 8.49 -12.73
C VAL A 326 21.28 8.58 -14.20
N ALA A 327 21.64 7.46 -14.83
CA ALA A 327 21.93 7.41 -16.26
C ALA A 327 20.67 7.32 -17.14
N GLY A 328 19.56 6.84 -16.61
CA GLY A 328 18.34 6.56 -17.36
C GLY A 328 18.49 5.38 -18.32
N THR A 329 19.36 4.41 -18.00
CA THR A 329 19.74 3.30 -18.88
C THR A 329 19.59 1.94 -18.23
N TRP A 330 19.42 0.91 -19.07
CA TRP A 330 19.36 -0.49 -18.67
C TRP A 330 20.66 -1.23 -18.95
N SER A 331 20.99 -2.19 -18.10
CA SER A 331 22.06 -3.15 -18.31
C SER A 331 21.58 -4.57 -17.99
N SER A 332 22.18 -5.58 -18.61
CA SER A 332 21.87 -6.97 -18.28
C SER A 332 22.33 -7.30 -16.86
N GLY A 333 21.46 -7.91 -16.06
CA GLY A 333 21.81 -8.48 -14.76
C GLY A 333 22.18 -9.97 -14.87
N PRO A 334 22.50 -10.62 -13.74
CA PRO A 334 22.71 -12.08 -13.72
C PRO A 334 21.38 -12.80 -13.98
N ASP A 335 21.40 -13.89 -14.74
CA ASP A 335 20.20 -14.71 -14.97
C ASP A 335 19.71 -15.36 -13.65
N LEU A 336 18.38 -15.42 -13.48
CA LEU A 336 17.75 -16.32 -12.52
C LEU A 336 18.14 -17.76 -12.86
N GLN A 337 18.23 -18.62 -11.83
CA GLN A 337 18.57 -20.03 -12.03
C GLN A 337 17.47 -20.83 -12.77
N GLU A 338 16.30 -20.24 -12.99
CA GLU A 338 15.20 -20.79 -13.79
C GLU A 338 14.23 -19.67 -14.19
N PRO A 339 13.39 -19.87 -15.23
CA PRO A 339 12.37 -18.89 -15.62
C PRO A 339 11.29 -18.72 -14.55
N LYS A 340 10.82 -17.49 -14.36
CA LYS A 340 9.83 -17.14 -13.35
C LYS A 340 8.87 -16.05 -13.85
N ALA A 341 7.57 -16.35 -13.96
CA ALA A 341 6.49 -15.36 -14.11
C ALA A 341 5.53 -15.47 -12.91
N GLY A 342 5.00 -14.36 -12.41
CA GLY A 342 4.16 -14.36 -11.19
C GLY A 342 4.91 -14.85 -9.94
N ALA A 343 6.24 -14.71 -9.92
CA ALA A 343 7.03 -14.86 -8.70
C ALA A 343 6.86 -13.61 -7.82
N VAL A 344 7.17 -13.76 -6.54
CA VAL A 344 7.08 -12.65 -5.58
C VAL A 344 8.49 -12.37 -5.05
N ALA A 345 8.82 -11.10 -4.89
CA ALA A 345 10.12 -10.66 -4.39
C ALA A 345 9.97 -9.90 -3.07
N THR A 346 10.92 -10.08 -2.16
CA THR A 346 11.05 -9.25 -0.95
C THR A 346 12.51 -9.02 -0.61
N ALA A 347 12.81 -7.84 -0.06
CA ALA A 347 14.13 -7.57 0.51
C ALA A 347 14.24 -8.26 1.88
N LEU A 348 15.38 -8.88 2.14
CA LEU A 348 15.71 -9.48 3.43
C LEU A 348 16.45 -8.47 4.32
N GLN A 349 16.45 -8.71 5.64
CA GLN A 349 17.15 -7.86 6.60
C GLN A 349 18.67 -7.75 6.34
N ASP A 350 19.26 -8.75 5.67
CA ASP A 350 20.67 -8.75 5.29
C ASP A 350 20.97 -8.01 3.97
N GLY A 351 19.96 -7.38 3.37
CA GLY A 351 20.07 -6.61 2.13
C GLY A 351 19.98 -7.44 0.84
N ARG A 352 19.87 -8.77 0.93
CA ARG A 352 19.61 -9.60 -0.26
C ARG A 352 18.15 -9.49 -0.69
N ILE A 353 17.89 -9.77 -1.98
CA ILE A 353 16.54 -9.86 -2.52
C ILE A 353 16.19 -11.33 -2.71
N MET A 354 15.15 -11.81 -2.03
CA MET A 354 14.60 -13.14 -2.24
C MET A 354 13.51 -13.08 -3.30
N ILE A 355 13.61 -13.91 -4.35
CA ILE A 355 12.63 -14.07 -5.43
C ILE A 355 12.15 -15.51 -5.42
N ALA A 356 10.91 -15.73 -5.01
CA ALA A 356 10.38 -17.04 -4.68
C ALA A 356 9.26 -17.49 -5.63
N GLY A 357 9.26 -18.79 -5.93
CA GLY A 357 8.24 -19.44 -6.74
C GLY A 357 8.15 -18.89 -8.17
N GLY A 358 6.94 -18.80 -8.67
CA GLY A 358 6.63 -18.39 -10.04
C GLY A 358 6.32 -19.57 -10.96
N ILE A 359 5.66 -19.24 -12.04
CA ILE A 359 5.40 -20.09 -13.19
C ILE A 359 6.72 -20.27 -13.96
N THR A 360 7.00 -21.50 -14.32
CA THR A 360 8.21 -21.97 -15.02
C THR A 360 7.84 -23.08 -16.00
N HIS A 361 8.83 -23.78 -16.54
CA HIS A 361 8.60 -24.92 -17.43
C HIS A 361 9.46 -26.11 -17.06
N THR A 362 8.90 -27.29 -17.26
CA THR A 362 9.68 -28.52 -17.41
C THR A 362 9.77 -28.88 -18.89
N TYR A 363 10.77 -29.68 -19.28
CA TYR A 363 10.91 -30.15 -20.66
C TYR A 363 10.58 -31.63 -20.74
N ILE A 364 9.60 -31.98 -21.55
CA ILE A 364 9.25 -33.37 -21.88
C ILE A 364 9.51 -33.55 -23.37
N PHE A 365 10.46 -34.41 -23.72
CA PHE A 365 10.91 -34.62 -25.11
C PHE A 365 11.32 -33.33 -25.85
N GLY A 366 11.88 -32.35 -25.14
CA GLY A 366 12.30 -31.07 -25.71
C GLY A 366 11.17 -30.05 -25.88
N ILE A 367 9.95 -30.39 -25.50
CA ILE A 367 8.79 -29.50 -25.51
C ILE A 367 8.67 -28.86 -24.13
N PRO A 368 8.60 -27.51 -24.02
CA PRO A 368 8.34 -26.84 -22.76
C PRO A 368 6.91 -27.07 -22.31
N ILE A 369 6.75 -27.45 -21.06
CA ILE A 369 5.49 -27.83 -20.43
C ILE A 369 5.35 -26.95 -19.18
N PRO A 370 4.28 -26.14 -19.07
CA PRO A 370 4.06 -25.27 -17.91
C PRO A 370 4.16 -26.03 -16.58
N ALA A 371 4.81 -25.39 -15.61
CA ALA A 371 5.00 -25.92 -14.27
C ALA A 371 5.08 -24.80 -13.23
N PHE A 372 4.89 -25.14 -11.97
CA PHE A 372 5.17 -24.23 -10.86
C PHE A 372 6.55 -24.49 -10.26
N SER A 373 7.22 -23.40 -9.92
CA SER A 373 8.51 -23.41 -9.24
C SER A 373 8.36 -23.63 -7.74
N ASN A 374 9.23 -24.47 -7.18
CA ASN A 374 9.54 -24.50 -5.76
C ASN A 374 10.94 -23.94 -5.47
N THR A 375 11.45 -23.05 -6.30
CA THR A 375 12.77 -22.45 -6.13
C THR A 375 12.65 -21.04 -5.57
N ALA A 376 13.48 -20.73 -4.58
CA ALA A 376 13.80 -19.36 -4.16
C ALA A 376 15.22 -18.97 -4.61
N CYS A 377 15.32 -17.87 -5.34
CA CYS A 377 16.56 -17.25 -5.81
C CYS A 377 16.92 -16.08 -4.88
N PHE A 378 18.19 -15.92 -4.51
CA PHE A 378 18.63 -14.86 -3.61
C PHE A 378 19.65 -13.99 -4.34
N TYR A 379 19.25 -12.78 -4.74
CA TYR A 379 20.17 -11.82 -5.33
C TYR A 379 20.99 -11.17 -4.23
N ASN A 380 22.31 -11.19 -4.38
CA ASN A 380 23.24 -10.52 -3.49
C ASN A 380 23.75 -9.24 -4.18
N PRO A 381 23.27 -8.04 -3.77
CA PRO A 381 23.66 -6.79 -4.40
C PRO A 381 25.17 -6.51 -4.28
N SER A 382 25.81 -6.93 -3.18
CA SER A 382 27.25 -6.71 -2.97
C SER A 382 28.11 -7.52 -3.94
N ALA A 383 27.64 -8.71 -4.33
CA ALA A 383 28.31 -9.58 -5.30
C ALA A 383 27.86 -9.32 -6.75
N GLY A 384 26.72 -8.63 -6.95
CA GLY A 384 26.09 -8.47 -8.26
C GLY A 384 25.63 -9.80 -8.88
N ALA A 385 25.36 -10.81 -8.06
CA ALA A 385 25.11 -12.19 -8.50
C ALA A 385 24.02 -12.86 -7.64
N PHE A 386 23.44 -13.94 -8.16
CA PHE A 386 22.55 -14.79 -7.37
C PHE A 386 23.34 -15.84 -6.56
N ASP A 387 23.05 -15.95 -5.27
CA ASP A 387 23.50 -17.04 -4.42
C ASP A 387 22.88 -18.38 -4.87
N PRO A 388 23.42 -19.54 -4.43
CA PRO A 388 22.79 -20.83 -4.69
C PRO A 388 21.32 -20.87 -4.26
N LYS A 389 20.46 -21.29 -5.20
CA LYS A 389 19.03 -21.36 -4.98
C LYS A 389 18.64 -22.30 -3.84
N LYS A 390 17.48 -22.05 -3.23
CA LYS A 390 16.88 -22.89 -2.20
C LYS A 390 15.57 -23.48 -2.68
N THR A 391 15.18 -24.59 -2.05
CA THR A 391 13.99 -25.34 -2.41
C THR A 391 12.90 -25.12 -1.37
N MET A 392 11.81 -24.50 -1.80
CA MET A 392 10.54 -24.39 -1.09
C MET A 392 9.89 -25.77 -0.97
N VAL A 393 9.07 -25.96 0.06
CA VAL A 393 8.33 -27.21 0.27
C VAL A 393 7.27 -27.37 -0.82
N THR A 394 6.55 -26.29 -1.14
CA THR A 394 5.46 -26.31 -2.11
C THR A 394 5.79 -25.50 -3.35
N LYS A 395 5.44 -26.04 -4.53
CA LYS A 395 5.50 -25.31 -5.79
C LYS A 395 4.36 -24.29 -5.84
N ARG A 396 4.65 -23.02 -6.11
CA ARG A 396 3.65 -21.94 -6.08
C ARG A 396 4.01 -20.74 -6.97
N ALA A 397 3.01 -19.98 -7.40
CA ALA A 397 3.09 -18.64 -8.00
C ALA A 397 1.94 -17.77 -7.50
N LEU A 398 1.98 -16.45 -7.73
CA LEU A 398 0.87 -15.52 -7.42
C LEU A 398 0.36 -15.66 -5.97
N PHE A 399 1.29 -15.69 -5.02
CA PHE A 399 1.03 -15.98 -3.60
C PHE A 399 1.32 -14.76 -2.71
N ALA A 400 0.84 -14.80 -1.47
CA ALA A 400 1.15 -13.80 -0.46
C ALA A 400 2.55 -14.03 0.12
N MET A 401 3.38 -12.98 0.21
CA MET A 401 4.70 -13.06 0.85
C MET A 401 5.03 -11.79 1.64
N THR A 402 5.51 -11.93 2.88
CA THR A 402 5.97 -10.80 3.71
C THR A 402 7.18 -11.16 4.57
N LEU A 403 8.02 -10.17 4.85
CA LEU A 403 9.15 -10.28 5.77
C LEU A 403 8.67 -9.99 7.20
N LEU A 404 8.84 -10.95 8.10
CA LEU A 404 8.49 -10.83 9.52
C LEU A 404 9.56 -10.05 10.30
N HIS A 405 9.16 -9.46 11.44
CA HIS A 405 10.08 -8.70 12.30
C HIS A 405 11.27 -9.51 12.81
N ASP A 406 11.11 -10.83 12.98
CA ASP A 406 12.18 -11.74 13.39
C ASP A 406 13.13 -12.16 12.24
N GLY A 407 12.94 -11.60 11.04
CA GLY A 407 13.76 -11.83 9.86
C GLY A 407 13.35 -13.03 9.02
N ARG A 408 12.38 -13.84 9.48
CA ARG A 408 11.80 -14.91 8.67
C ARG A 408 10.89 -14.35 7.57
N VAL A 409 10.62 -15.13 6.53
CA VAL A 409 9.70 -14.75 5.46
C VAL A 409 8.54 -15.72 5.41
N LEU A 410 7.31 -15.23 5.52
CA LEU A 410 6.09 -16.02 5.35
C LEU A 410 5.72 -16.10 3.87
N LEU A 411 5.37 -17.29 3.40
CA LEU A 411 4.79 -17.55 2.09
C LEU A 411 3.44 -18.25 2.29
N ALA A 412 2.36 -17.66 1.82
CA ALA A 412 0.99 -18.14 2.05
C ALA A 412 0.22 -18.31 0.74
N GLY A 413 -0.41 -19.49 0.55
CA GLY A 413 -1.25 -19.78 -0.61
C GLY A 413 -0.51 -19.72 -1.96
N GLY A 414 -1.20 -19.25 -2.98
CA GLY A 414 -0.75 -19.17 -4.37
C GLY A 414 -1.55 -20.03 -5.33
N GLY A 415 -1.21 -19.94 -6.62
CA GLY A 415 -1.51 -20.96 -7.61
C GLY A 415 -0.46 -22.06 -7.58
N GLY A 416 -0.90 -23.32 -7.61
CA GLY A 416 -0.03 -24.48 -7.62
C GLY A 416 -0.70 -25.66 -8.31
N GLY A 417 -0.18 -26.86 -8.05
CA GLY A 417 -0.67 -28.11 -8.64
C GLY A 417 0.24 -28.65 -9.74
N ASP A 418 -0.33 -29.50 -10.59
CA ASP A 418 0.33 -30.05 -11.78
C ASP A 418 -0.33 -29.54 -13.06
N ILE A 419 0.22 -29.89 -14.22
CA ILE A 419 -0.27 -29.35 -15.50
C ILE A 419 -1.73 -29.71 -15.82
N LEU A 420 -2.28 -30.76 -15.19
CA LEU A 420 -3.66 -31.19 -15.42
C LEU A 420 -4.63 -30.65 -14.35
N ASN A 421 -4.10 -30.11 -13.25
CA ASN A 421 -4.87 -29.61 -12.12
C ASN A 421 -4.18 -28.39 -11.52
N ILE A 422 -4.27 -27.28 -12.25
CA ILE A 422 -3.76 -25.98 -11.82
C ILE A 422 -4.84 -25.26 -11.03
N GLY A 423 -4.53 -24.87 -9.79
CA GLY A 423 -5.49 -24.12 -9.01
C GLY A 423 -4.89 -23.48 -7.75
N PRO A 424 -5.69 -22.68 -7.04
CA PRO A 424 -5.32 -22.11 -5.76
C PRO A 424 -4.97 -23.19 -4.74
N ILE A 425 -3.93 -22.93 -3.95
CA ILE A 425 -3.46 -23.81 -2.89
C ILE A 425 -3.63 -23.13 -1.53
N ARG A 426 -3.65 -23.92 -0.45
CA ARG A 426 -3.78 -23.40 0.93
C ARG A 426 -2.50 -23.51 1.76
N GLN A 427 -1.47 -24.16 1.20
CA GLN A 427 -0.23 -24.46 1.89
C GLN A 427 0.51 -23.17 2.24
N CYS A 428 1.02 -23.10 3.46
CA CYS A 428 1.87 -22.01 3.93
C CYS A 428 3.22 -22.57 4.35
N GLU A 429 4.27 -21.77 4.19
CA GLU A 429 5.62 -22.10 4.64
C GLU A 429 6.37 -20.85 5.05
N VAL A 430 7.38 -21.02 5.90
CA VAL A 430 8.24 -19.95 6.36
C VAL A 430 9.68 -20.26 5.97
N PHE A 431 10.35 -19.29 5.35
CA PHE A 431 11.80 -19.30 5.19
C PHE A 431 12.45 -18.77 6.46
N ASP A 432 13.33 -19.58 7.05
CA ASP A 432 14.17 -19.17 8.17
C ASP A 432 15.60 -18.88 7.68
N PRO A 433 16.08 -17.63 7.76
CA PRO A 433 17.43 -17.27 7.30
C PRO A 433 18.54 -17.90 8.16
N ASN A 434 18.27 -18.25 9.43
CA ASN A 434 19.27 -18.81 10.34
C ASN A 434 19.61 -20.26 9.98
N SER A 435 18.57 -21.07 9.77
CA SER A 435 18.71 -22.45 9.29
C SER A 435 18.84 -22.55 7.77
N ASN A 436 18.56 -21.45 7.05
CA ASN A 436 18.56 -21.35 5.59
C ASN A 436 17.67 -22.41 4.93
N SER A 437 16.47 -22.58 5.49
CA SER A 437 15.54 -23.66 5.17
C SER A 437 14.08 -23.17 5.11
N PHE A 438 13.25 -23.89 4.35
CA PHE A 438 11.81 -23.69 4.31
C PHE A 438 11.11 -24.73 5.16
N ASN A 439 10.17 -24.29 5.99
CA ASN A 439 9.42 -25.14 6.89
C ASN A 439 7.92 -24.90 6.69
N SER A 440 7.14 -25.97 6.52
CA SER A 440 5.68 -25.87 6.47
C SER A 440 5.13 -25.34 7.79
N VAL A 441 4.11 -24.50 7.69
CA VAL A 441 3.32 -24.01 8.83
C VAL A 441 1.84 -24.33 8.61
N ASP A 442 0.99 -23.95 9.55
CA ASP A 442 -0.45 -24.17 9.41
C ASP A 442 -0.99 -23.56 8.10
N PRO A 443 -1.80 -24.31 7.34
CA PRO A 443 -2.35 -23.83 6.07
C PRO A 443 -3.46 -22.80 6.29
N LEU A 444 -3.79 -22.06 5.23
CA LEU A 444 -5.02 -21.27 5.18
C LEU A 444 -6.25 -22.19 5.31
N SER A 445 -7.35 -21.67 5.87
CA SER A 445 -8.63 -22.42 5.92
C SER A 445 -9.26 -22.62 4.55
N THR A 446 -9.01 -21.68 3.64
CA THR A 446 -9.48 -21.66 2.25
C THR A 446 -8.27 -21.50 1.33
N SER A 447 -8.26 -22.16 0.18
CA SER A 447 -7.20 -21.95 -0.83
C SER A 447 -7.30 -20.54 -1.42
N SER A 448 -6.16 -19.88 -1.59
CA SER A 448 -6.13 -18.49 -2.08
C SER A 448 -4.90 -18.21 -2.93
N CYS A 449 -5.10 -17.72 -4.16
CA CYS A 449 -4.08 -17.07 -4.99
C CYS A 449 -4.37 -15.56 -5.09
N PHE A 450 -3.43 -14.74 -5.54
CA PHE A 450 -3.55 -13.27 -5.60
C PHE A 450 -3.82 -12.58 -4.24
N ALA A 451 -3.63 -13.29 -3.13
CA ALA A 451 -3.76 -12.70 -1.80
C ALA A 451 -2.67 -11.66 -1.54
N GLY A 452 -3.03 -10.58 -0.86
CA GLY A 452 -2.08 -9.64 -0.30
C GLY A 452 -1.63 -10.08 1.10
N CYS A 453 -0.50 -9.57 1.56
CA CYS A 453 -0.01 -9.86 2.90
C CYS A 453 0.87 -8.73 3.42
N VAL A 454 0.77 -8.48 4.72
CA VAL A 454 1.63 -7.51 5.41
C VAL A 454 1.97 -7.98 6.82
N THR A 455 3.14 -7.58 7.30
CA THR A 455 3.54 -7.76 8.70
C THR A 455 3.03 -6.60 9.53
N LEU A 456 2.34 -6.92 10.63
CA LEU A 456 1.74 -5.98 11.57
C LEU A 456 2.81 -5.43 12.53
N LYS A 457 2.51 -4.30 13.18
CA LYS A 457 3.40 -3.66 14.18
C LYS A 457 3.82 -4.59 15.32
N ASP A 458 2.98 -5.55 15.69
CA ASP A 458 3.26 -6.53 16.75
C ASP A 458 4.09 -7.75 16.28
N GLY A 459 4.45 -7.80 14.99
CA GLY A 459 5.25 -8.86 14.37
C GLY A 459 4.45 -10.02 13.79
N ARG A 460 3.14 -10.10 14.01
CA ARG A 460 2.26 -11.06 13.32
C ARG A 460 2.14 -10.67 11.84
N ALA A 461 1.64 -11.57 11.00
CA ALA A 461 1.37 -11.26 9.60
C ALA A 461 -0.10 -11.47 9.26
N LEU A 462 -0.70 -10.51 8.57
CA LEU A 462 -2.07 -10.58 8.06
C LEU A 462 -2.00 -10.96 6.58
N VAL A 463 -2.72 -12.02 6.21
CA VAL A 463 -2.97 -12.44 4.82
C VAL A 463 -4.42 -12.08 4.51
N VAL A 464 -4.66 -11.39 3.39
CA VAL A 464 -5.98 -10.83 3.06
C VAL A 464 -6.43 -11.24 1.66
N GLY A 465 -7.68 -11.67 1.57
CA GLY A 465 -8.40 -11.93 0.33
C GLY A 465 -7.72 -12.92 -0.59
N GLY A 466 -7.61 -12.53 -1.85
CA GLY A 466 -7.21 -13.35 -2.98
C GLY A 466 -8.41 -14.02 -3.66
N ALA A 467 -8.16 -15.11 -4.36
CA ALA A 467 -9.15 -15.86 -5.11
C ALA A 467 -9.02 -17.38 -4.94
N THR A 468 -10.17 -18.04 -4.89
CA THR A 468 -10.32 -19.49 -5.03
C THR A 468 -10.73 -19.84 -6.47
N GLY A 469 -11.32 -21.02 -6.70
CA GLY A 469 -11.74 -21.45 -8.03
C GLY A 469 -10.57 -22.01 -8.83
N ASN A 470 -10.38 -21.53 -10.06
CA ASN A 470 -9.26 -21.89 -10.92
C ASN A 470 -8.43 -20.64 -11.24
N ILE A 471 -7.19 -20.81 -11.73
CA ILE A 471 -6.34 -19.66 -12.07
C ILE A 471 -6.85 -18.87 -13.29
N ASP A 472 -7.59 -19.53 -14.19
CA ASP A 472 -8.15 -18.97 -15.44
C ASP A 472 -9.58 -18.40 -15.25
N ASP A 473 -10.19 -18.71 -14.10
CA ASP A 473 -11.50 -18.21 -13.68
C ASP A 473 -11.47 -18.06 -12.15
N PRO A 474 -10.67 -17.08 -11.67
CA PRO A 474 -10.51 -16.86 -10.24
C PRO A 474 -11.83 -16.39 -9.63
N ILE A 475 -12.18 -16.94 -8.48
CA ILE A 475 -13.36 -16.53 -7.71
C ILE A 475 -12.84 -15.74 -6.51
N PRO A 476 -12.92 -14.40 -6.50
CA PRO A 476 -12.43 -13.60 -5.39
C PRO A 476 -13.09 -13.97 -4.05
N ILE A 477 -12.35 -13.84 -2.96
CA ILE A 477 -12.80 -14.15 -1.60
C ILE A 477 -12.49 -13.00 -0.64
N ALA A 478 -13.29 -12.91 0.44
CA ALA A 478 -13.12 -11.93 1.50
C ALA A 478 -12.36 -12.49 2.73
N ASP A 479 -11.97 -13.76 2.71
CA ASP A 479 -11.28 -14.41 3.83
C ASP A 479 -9.99 -13.68 4.22
N CYS A 480 -9.72 -13.60 5.53
CA CYS A 480 -8.49 -13.07 6.08
C CYS A 480 -7.92 -14.02 7.13
N TRP A 481 -6.61 -14.03 7.28
CA TRP A 481 -5.90 -14.87 8.24
C TRP A 481 -4.77 -14.12 8.93
N ILE A 482 -4.57 -14.40 10.21
CA ILE A 482 -3.38 -13.96 10.96
C ILE A 482 -2.46 -15.15 11.19
N PHE A 483 -1.21 -14.96 10.80
CA PHE A 483 -0.10 -15.85 11.13
C PHE A 483 0.59 -15.37 12.42
N GLU A 484 0.69 -16.25 13.40
CA GLU A 484 1.42 -16.06 14.64
C GLU A 484 2.80 -16.73 14.55
N PRO A 485 3.90 -15.96 14.42
CA PRO A 485 5.23 -16.52 14.21
C PRO A 485 5.75 -17.32 15.40
N SER A 486 5.32 -17.01 16.63
CA SER A 486 5.85 -17.66 17.85
C SER A 486 5.49 -19.15 17.96
N ASN A 487 4.39 -19.56 17.34
CA ASN A 487 3.91 -20.95 17.38
C ASN A 487 3.58 -21.52 15.99
N ASN A 488 3.83 -20.75 14.91
CA ASN A 488 3.57 -21.11 13.52
C ASN A 488 2.08 -21.43 13.21
N THR A 489 1.16 -20.78 13.92
CA THR A 489 -0.27 -20.99 13.73
C THR A 489 -0.87 -19.99 12.75
N MET A 490 -1.83 -20.45 11.95
CA MET A 490 -2.60 -19.62 11.01
C MET A 490 -4.07 -19.65 11.44
N THR A 491 -4.64 -18.49 11.75
CA THR A 491 -6.00 -18.37 12.28
C THR A 491 -6.84 -17.46 11.41
N SER A 492 -8.04 -17.89 11.04
CA SER A 492 -9.00 -17.03 10.33
C SER A 492 -9.44 -15.86 11.23
N VAL A 493 -9.53 -14.67 10.65
CA VAL A 493 -10.03 -13.46 11.31
C VAL A 493 -11.25 -12.90 10.57
N ALA A 494 -11.75 -11.74 11.00
CA ALA A 494 -12.89 -11.10 10.36
C ALA A 494 -12.63 -10.93 8.84
N PRO A 495 -13.58 -11.32 7.97
CA PRO A 495 -13.44 -11.15 6.54
C PRO A 495 -13.58 -9.68 6.14
N LEU A 496 -13.02 -9.32 4.99
CA LEU A 496 -13.25 -8.05 4.32
C LEU A 496 -14.75 -7.80 4.07
N ASN A 497 -15.17 -6.54 3.96
CA ASN A 497 -16.56 -6.20 3.61
C ASN A 497 -16.86 -6.50 2.13
N VAL A 498 -15.85 -6.38 1.27
CA VAL A 498 -15.89 -6.76 -0.14
C VAL A 498 -14.78 -7.78 -0.40
N GLU A 499 -14.99 -8.75 -1.27
CA GLU A 499 -13.89 -9.62 -1.72
C GLU A 499 -12.83 -8.83 -2.50
N HIS A 500 -11.55 -9.06 -2.21
CA HIS A 500 -10.42 -8.43 -2.91
C HIS A 500 -9.49 -9.52 -3.45
N ALA A 501 -9.51 -9.76 -4.75
CA ALA A 501 -8.48 -10.55 -5.42
C ALA A 501 -7.51 -9.64 -6.20
N GLY A 502 -6.22 -9.72 -5.87
CA GLY A 502 -5.25 -8.71 -6.29
C GLY A 502 -5.45 -7.39 -5.52
N GLY A 503 -4.80 -6.33 -5.97
CA GLY A 503 -4.85 -5.03 -5.30
C GLY A 503 -3.68 -4.73 -4.36
N ALA A 504 -3.78 -3.58 -3.71
CA ALA A 504 -2.77 -3.01 -2.84
C ALA A 504 -3.06 -3.35 -1.37
N VAL A 505 -2.05 -3.83 -0.64
CA VAL A 505 -2.16 -4.11 0.80
C VAL A 505 -0.96 -3.51 1.52
N PHE A 506 -1.22 -2.62 2.48
CA PHE A 506 -0.17 -1.89 3.20
C PHE A 506 -0.53 -1.76 4.67
N LEU A 507 0.45 -2.00 5.55
CA LEU A 507 0.40 -1.52 6.92
C LEU A 507 0.72 -0.04 6.85
N MET A 508 -0.12 0.77 7.46
CA MET A 508 -0.01 2.22 7.45
C MET A 508 0.60 2.72 8.74
N GLU A 509 1.07 3.97 8.70
CA GLU A 509 1.76 4.60 9.81
C GLU A 509 0.96 4.59 11.13
N ASP A 510 -0.36 4.73 11.07
CA ASP A 510 -1.25 4.70 12.24
C ASP A 510 -1.53 3.30 12.80
N GLY A 511 -0.94 2.26 12.18
CA GLY A 511 -1.11 0.86 12.56
C GLY A 511 -2.27 0.16 11.86
N THR A 512 -3.10 0.88 11.08
CA THR A 512 -4.16 0.25 10.29
C THR A 512 -3.58 -0.48 9.07
N VAL A 513 -4.27 -1.51 8.60
CA VAL A 513 -3.96 -2.14 7.32
C VAL A 513 -4.92 -1.61 6.27
N TYR A 514 -4.38 -0.95 5.26
CA TYR A 514 -5.10 -0.52 4.06
C TYR A 514 -5.16 -1.65 3.04
N VAL A 515 -6.34 -1.85 2.44
CA VAL A 515 -6.60 -2.69 1.27
C VAL A 515 -7.36 -1.88 0.23
N GLY A 516 -6.93 -1.89 -1.02
CA GLY A 516 -7.72 -1.26 -2.08
C GLY A 516 -7.35 -1.66 -3.51
N GLY A 517 -8.27 -1.36 -4.43
CA GLY A 517 -8.28 -1.98 -5.75
C GLY A 517 -8.67 -3.45 -5.66
N GLY A 518 -8.33 -4.26 -6.64
CA GLY A 518 -8.71 -5.68 -6.64
C GLY A 518 -9.89 -5.98 -7.56
N GLU A 519 -10.28 -7.25 -7.55
CA GLU A 519 -11.47 -7.78 -8.22
C GLU A 519 -12.41 -8.41 -7.19
N SER A 520 -13.70 -8.24 -7.42
CA SER A 520 -14.83 -8.89 -6.76
C SER A 520 -15.73 -9.59 -7.79
N GLY A 521 -16.62 -10.48 -7.33
CA GLY A 521 -17.72 -11.01 -8.17
C GLY A 521 -17.34 -11.64 -9.52
N ALA A 522 -16.10 -12.12 -9.69
CA ALA A 522 -15.55 -12.64 -10.95
C ALA A 522 -15.63 -11.65 -12.13
N GLY A 523 -14.66 -10.75 -12.21
CA GLY A 523 -14.46 -9.76 -13.26
C GLY A 523 -15.02 -8.37 -12.96
N ILE A 524 -15.46 -8.11 -11.73
CA ILE A 524 -15.92 -6.79 -11.29
C ILE A 524 -14.78 -6.11 -10.55
N SER A 525 -14.30 -4.99 -11.06
CA SER A 525 -13.27 -4.23 -10.36
C SER A 525 -13.80 -3.67 -9.05
N VAL A 526 -13.02 -3.80 -7.98
CA VAL A 526 -13.35 -3.19 -6.69
C VAL A 526 -12.99 -1.71 -6.77
N ASP A 527 -13.97 -0.86 -6.52
CA ASP A 527 -13.84 0.59 -6.64
C ASP A 527 -13.88 1.27 -5.27
N THR A 528 -13.74 0.48 -4.21
CA THR A 528 -13.65 0.88 -2.81
C THR A 528 -12.31 0.48 -2.20
N SER A 529 -12.03 1.02 -1.02
CA SER A 529 -10.92 0.59 -0.18
C SER A 529 -11.40 0.33 1.23
N GLU A 530 -10.64 -0.44 1.99
CA GLU A 530 -10.96 -0.80 3.36
C GLU A 530 -9.72 -0.64 4.24
N SER A 531 -9.93 -0.26 5.49
CA SER A 531 -8.92 -0.24 6.53
C SER A 531 -9.27 -1.24 7.64
N TRP A 532 -8.26 -1.84 8.25
CA TRP A 532 -8.43 -2.75 9.38
C TRP A 532 -7.52 -2.34 10.55
N SER A 533 -8.10 -2.18 11.72
CA SER A 533 -7.36 -1.82 12.94
C SER A 533 -7.01 -3.10 13.73
N PRO A 534 -5.72 -3.46 13.90
CA PRO A 534 -5.28 -4.75 14.45
C PRO A 534 -5.66 -5.09 15.89
#